data_AF-A0A200QV18-F1
#
_entry.id   AF-A0A200QV18-F1
#
_cell.length_a   1.000
_cell.length_b   1.000
_cell.length_c   1.000
_cell.angle_alpha   90.00
_cell.angle_beta   90.00
_cell.angle_gamma   90.00
#
_symmetry.space_group_name_H-M   'P 1'
#
loop_
_entity.id
_entity.type
_entity.pdbx_description
1 polymer ?
#
loop_
_entity_poly.entity_id
_entity_poly.type
_entity_poly.pdbx_seq_one_letter_code
_entity_poly.pdbx_strand_id
1 'polypeptide(L)'
;MNYDASFINTKTNVGLGFLYRDHTGRFSGSIVVGDRASSTKELEGLALLRAMQWAICLNLHRVIFEGDCASITRCANKAADALAKKG
;
A
#
# COMPACT_ATOMS: atom_id res chain seq x y z
N MET A 1 -5.77 6.64 0.08
CA MET A 1 -4.66 6.29 0.97
C MET A 1 -3.41 6.25 0.13
N ASN A 2 -2.42 7.07 0.46
CA ASN A 2 -1.12 7.00 -0.18
C ASN A 2 -0.24 6.05 0.60
N TYR A 3 0.57 5.32 -0.15
CA TYR A 3 1.62 4.49 0.39
C TYR A 3 2.91 4.77 -0.37
N ASP A 4 4.02 4.66 0.35
CA ASP A 4 5.36 4.73 -0.21
C ASP A 4 6.29 3.84 0.64
N ALA A 5 7.40 3.44 0.04
CA ALA A 5 8.35 2.54 0.65
C ALA A 5 9.78 3.05 0.48
N SER A 6 10.55 2.98 1.57
CA SER A 6 11.92 3.44 1.59
C SER A 6 12.86 2.38 2.16
N PHE A 7 14.06 2.32 1.62
CA PHE A 7 15.11 1.41 2.10
C PHE A 7 16.47 2.09 1.95
N ILE A 8 17.35 1.85 2.92
CA ILE A 8 18.75 2.29 2.84
C ILE A 8 19.57 1.26 2.05
N ASN A 9 19.26 -0.03 2.24
CA ASN A 9 19.84 -1.14 1.50
C ASN A 9 18.83 -2.29 1.42
N THR A 10 18.78 -2.98 0.27
CA THR A 10 17.90 -4.14 0.00
C THR A 10 18.16 -5.35 0.91
N LYS A 11 19.23 -5.32 1.72
CA LYS A 11 19.56 -6.37 2.71
C LYS A 11 19.12 -6.05 4.14
N THR A 12 18.41 -4.94 4.36
CA THR A 12 18.12 -4.41 5.71
C THR A 12 16.62 -4.16 5.94
N ASN A 13 16.28 -3.70 7.15
CA ASN A 13 14.92 -3.25 7.48
C ASN A 13 14.47 -2.15 6.51
N VAL A 14 13.21 -2.22 6.11
CA VAL A 14 12.58 -1.25 5.22
C VAL A 14 11.55 -0.42 5.98
N GLY A 15 11.39 0.84 5.58
CA GLY A 15 10.40 1.75 6.14
C GLY A 15 9.22 1.89 5.18
N LEU A 16 8.03 1.57 5.66
CA LEU A 16 6.78 1.71 4.91
C LEU A 16 5.98 2.88 5.48
N GLY A 17 5.66 3.86 4.65
CA GLY A 17 4.91 5.05 5.06
C GLY A 17 3.53 5.07 4.44
N PHE A 18 2.49 5.29 5.26
CA PHE A 18 1.12 5.43 4.80
C PHE A 18 0.49 6.70 5.34
N LEU A 19 -0.35 7.32 4.52
CA LEU A 19 -1.24 8.37 4.96
C LEU A 19 -2.62 8.16 4.33
N TYR A 20 -3.68 8.37 5.10
CA TYR A 20 -5.03 8.41 4.56
C TYR A 20 -5.64 9.79 4.70
N ARG A 21 -6.42 10.09 3.68
CA ARG A 21 -7.14 11.32 3.48
C ARG A 21 -8.61 10.97 3.39
N ASP A 22 -9.48 11.87 3.85
CA ASP A 22 -10.90 11.74 3.58
C ASP A 22 -11.21 12.01 2.10
N HIS A 23 -12.48 11.86 1.73
CA HIS A 23 -12.95 12.05 0.36
C HIS A 23 -12.76 13.49 -0.19
N THR A 24 -12.56 14.48 0.68
CA THR A 24 -12.24 15.87 0.29
C THR A 24 -10.74 16.09 0.10
N GLY A 25 -9.93 15.07 0.34
CA GLY A 25 -8.47 15.15 0.31
C GLY A 25 -7.85 15.65 1.61
N ARG A 26 -8.65 15.89 2.66
CA ARG A 26 -8.14 16.33 3.96
C ARG A 26 -7.40 15.19 4.65
N PHE A 27 -6.23 15.49 5.21
CA PHE A 27 -5.47 14.53 6.01
C PHE A 27 -6.26 14.05 7.23
N SER A 28 -6.29 12.73 7.42
CA SER A 28 -7.01 12.07 8.52
C SER A 28 -6.10 11.24 9.42
N GLY A 29 -4.97 10.75 8.92
CA GLY A 29 -3.98 10.05 9.73
C GLY A 29 -2.84 9.47 8.91
N SER A 30 -1.76 9.10 9.60
CA SER A 30 -0.58 8.45 9.03
C SER A 30 -0.03 7.38 9.98
N ILE A 31 0.69 6.42 9.42
CA ILE A 31 1.48 5.44 10.16
C ILE A 31 2.76 5.13 9.40
N VAL A 32 3.80 4.78 10.14
CA VAL A 32 5.04 4.23 9.60
C VAL A 32 5.26 2.86 10.22
N VAL A 33 5.62 1.88 9.39
CA VAL A 33 5.83 0.50 9.81
C VAL A 33 7.18 0.02 9.30
N GLY A 34 7.91 -0.71 10.14
CA GLY A 34 9.13 -1.39 9.73
C GLY A 34 8.82 -2.81 9.24
N ASP A 35 9.45 -3.23 8.16
CA ASP A 35 9.34 -4.62 7.66
C ASP A 35 10.67 -5.09 7.05
N ARG A 36 10.67 -6.24 6.36
CA ARG A 36 11.80 -6.77 5.59
C ARG A 36 11.37 -7.05 4.16
N ALA A 37 12.20 -6.65 3.21
CA ALA A 37 12.05 -6.99 1.79
C ALA A 37 13.42 -7.27 1.19
N SER A 38 13.48 -8.18 0.22
CA SER A 38 14.71 -8.59 -0.46
C SER A 38 14.86 -7.95 -1.85
N SER A 39 13.81 -7.27 -2.33
CA SER A 39 13.83 -6.55 -3.60
C SER A 39 12.92 -5.32 -3.58
N THR A 40 13.17 -4.35 -4.46
CA THR A 40 12.33 -3.16 -4.60
C THR A 40 10.89 -3.50 -4.99
N LYS A 41 10.67 -4.48 -5.87
CA LYS A 41 9.29 -4.88 -6.24
C LYS A 41 8.54 -5.51 -5.07
N GLU A 42 9.22 -6.35 -4.29
CA GLU A 42 8.65 -6.94 -3.08
C GLU A 42 8.32 -5.84 -2.07
N LEU A 43 9.22 -4.87 -1.90
CA LEU A 43 9.03 -3.73 -1.02
C LEU A 43 7.76 -2.92 -1.38
N GLU A 44 7.60 -2.57 -2.66
CA GLU A 44 6.42 -1.84 -3.14
C GLU A 44 5.12 -2.64 -2.95
N GLY A 45 5.18 -3.95 -3.23
CA GLY A 45 4.04 -4.85 -2.99
C GLY A 45 3.68 -4.95 -1.51
N LEU A 46 4.70 -4.98 -0.64
CA LEU A 46 4.54 -5.03 0.81
C LEU A 46 3.93 -3.73 1.35
N ALA A 47 4.35 -2.58 0.84
CA ALA A 47 3.76 -1.28 1.18
C ALA A 47 2.25 -1.25 0.85
N LEU A 48 1.86 -1.69 -0.35
CA LEU A 48 0.46 -1.79 -0.73
C LEU A 48 -0.33 -2.76 0.18
N LEU A 49 0.24 -3.94 0.47
CA LEU A 49 -0.41 -4.94 1.33
C LEU A 49 -0.65 -4.40 2.75
N ARG A 50 0.36 -3.75 3.35
CA ARG A 50 0.27 -3.17 4.69
C ARG A 50 -0.71 -1.99 4.72
N ALA A 51 -0.74 -1.16 3.68
CA ALA A 51 -1.74 -0.12 3.53
C ALA A 51 -3.17 -0.69 3.50
N MET A 52 -3.40 -1.77 2.74
CA MET A 52 -4.70 -2.45 2.70
C MET A 52 -5.10 -3.03 4.06
N GLN A 53 -4.18 -3.71 4.75
CA GLN A 53 -4.40 -4.24 6.10
C GLN A 53 -4.77 -3.12 7.08
N TRP A 54 -4.06 -1.99 7.01
CA TRP A 54 -4.34 -0.85 7.86
C TRP A 54 -5.72 -0.24 7.58
N ALA A 55 -6.12 -0.12 6.31
CA ALA A 55 -7.46 0.32 5.94
C ALA A 55 -8.55 -0.61 6.52
N ILE A 56 -8.32 -1.93 6.52
CA ILE A 56 -9.23 -2.91 7.15
C ILE A 56 -9.30 -2.69 8.66
N CYS A 57 -8.17 -2.51 9.35
CA CYS A 57 -8.14 -2.25 10.79
C CYS A 57 -8.86 -0.95 11.18
N LEU A 58 -8.81 0.07 10.32
CA LEU A 58 -9.52 1.33 10.49
C LEU A 58 -11.00 1.26 10.07
N ASN A 59 -11.49 0.08 9.64
CA ASN A 59 -12.83 -0.12 9.11
C ASN A 59 -13.19 0.87 7.98
N LEU A 60 -12.21 1.16 7.10
CA LEU A 60 -12.41 2.03 5.95
C LEU A 60 -13.00 1.24 4.78
N HIS A 61 -13.99 1.86 4.12
CA HIS A 61 -14.63 1.31 2.92
C HIS A 61 -14.43 2.25 1.73
N ARG A 62 -14.43 1.70 0.51
CA ARG A 62 -14.26 2.46 -0.74
C ARG A 62 -12.96 3.28 -0.75
N VAL A 63 -11.86 2.62 -0.40
CA VAL A 63 -10.53 3.23 -0.34
C VAL A 63 -9.86 3.17 -1.71
N ILE A 64 -9.35 4.31 -2.19
CA ILE A 64 -8.45 4.38 -3.33
C ILE A 64 -7.02 4.28 -2.79
N PHE A 65 -6.24 3.31 -3.28
CA PHE A 65 -4.82 3.18 -2.95
C PHE A 65 -3.97 3.83 -4.03
N GLU A 66 -3.07 4.71 -3.63
CA GLU A 66 -2.23 5.53 -4.52
C GLU A 66 -0.75 5.32 -4.17
N GLY A 67 0.05 4.86 -5.13
CA GLY A 67 1.50 4.72 -5.03
C GLY A 67 2.16 4.95 -6.40
N ASP A 68 3.48 5.11 -6.43
CA ASP A 68 4.24 5.47 -7.63
C ASP A 68 4.70 4.24 -8.46
N CYS A 69 4.65 3.04 -7.88
CA CYS A 69 5.03 1.82 -8.57
C CYS A 69 3.95 1.29 -9.54
N ALA A 70 3.96 1.79 -10.78
CA ALA A 70 3.02 1.39 -11.83
C ALA A 70 2.92 -0.13 -12.06
N SER A 71 4.01 -0.88 -11.86
CA SER A 71 4.02 -2.33 -12.02
C SER A 71 3.16 -3.05 -10.98
N ILE A 72 3.19 -2.59 -9.73
CA ILE A 72 2.39 -3.11 -8.63
C ILE A 72 0.94 -2.67 -8.78
N THR A 73 0.68 -1.40 -9.12
CA THR A 73 -0.67 -0.89 -9.39
C THR A 73 -1.38 -1.72 -10.46
N ARG A 74 -0.69 -2.01 -11.57
CA ARG A 74 -1.25 -2.84 -12.64
C ARG A 74 -1.51 -4.28 -12.20
N CYS A 75 -0.61 -4.86 -11.39
CA CYS A 75 -0.77 -6.21 -10.87
C CYS A 75 -2.00 -6.30 -9.94
N ALA A 76 -2.12 -5.35 -9.01
CA ALA A 76 -3.21 -5.28 -8.04
C ALA A 76 -4.57 -5.12 -8.73
N ASN A 77 -4.68 -4.22 -9.71
CA ASN A 77 -5.93 -4.03 -10.46
C ASN A 77 -6.35 -5.30 -11.21
N LYS A 78 -5.41 -5.99 -11.87
CA LYS A 78 -5.70 -7.27 -12.52
C LYS A 78 -6.21 -8.33 -11.55
N ALA A 79 -5.60 -8.40 -10.36
CA ALA A 79 -6.04 -9.33 -9.32
C ALA A 79 -7.45 -8.97 -8.81
N ALA A 80 -7.73 -7.69 -8.59
CA ALA A 80 -9.05 -7.21 -8.19
C ALA A 80 -10.13 -7.52 -9.23
N ASP A 81 -9.86 -7.28 -10.52
CA ASP A 81 -10.78 -7.60 -11.62
C ASP A 81 -11.07 -9.10 -11.69
N ALA A 82 -10.06 -9.94 -11.47
CA ALA A 82 -10.22 -11.39 -11.46
C ALA A 82 -11.06 -11.88 -10.27
N LEU A 83 -10.98 -11.20 -9.12
CA LEU A 83 -11.82 -11.49 -7.95
C LEU A 83 -13.27 -11.02 -8.16
N ALA A 84 -13.46 -9.85 -8.76
CA ALA A 84 -14.79 -9.29 -9.04
C ALA A 84 -15.60 -10.14 -10.02
N LYS A 85 -14.95 -10.87 -10.94
CA LYS A 85 -15.60 -11.80 -11.88
C LYS A 85 -16.02 -13.14 -11.26
N LYS A 86 -15.60 -13.43 -10.02
CA LYS A 86 -15.90 -14.68 -9.32
C LYS A 86 -17.06 -14.56 -8.32
N GLY A 87 -17.53 -13.35 -8.04
CA GLY A 87 -18.71 -13.08 -7.21
C GLY A 87 -19.91 -12.77 -8.07
#